data_AF-A0A846Z5Q3-F1
#
_entry.id   AF-A0A846Z5Q3-F1
#
_cell.length_a   1.000
_cell.length_b   1.000
_cell.length_c   1.000
_cell.angle_alpha   90.00
_cell.angle_beta   90.00
_cell.angle_gamma   90.00
#
_symmetry.space_group_name_H-M   'P 1'
#
loop_
_entity.id
_entity.type
_entity.pdbx_description
1 polymer ?
#
loop_
_entity_poly.entity_id
_entity_poly.type
_entity_poly.pdbx_seq_one_letter_code
_entity_poly.pdbx_strand_id
1 'polypeptide(L)'
;MTARMETFRGRQLRRELLRLREVAGLSMEDVAQRLDWSKAKISRIETGRTRVTPSDVRLLAEEYGVTDEQERQALMDLARKARRQGWWHNYARARAALTSASKR
;
A
#
# COMPACT_ATOMS: atom_id res chain seq x y z
N MET A 1 -2.69 -18.91 -4.97
CA MET A 1 -3.13 -17.95 -3.94
C MET A 1 -1.96 -17.55 -3.03
N THR A 2 -1.00 -16.77 -3.53
CA THR A 2 0.13 -16.29 -2.72
C THR A 2 -0.25 -14.98 -2.05
N ALA A 3 -0.78 -15.06 -0.83
CA ALA A 3 -0.76 -13.92 0.08
C ALA A 3 0.73 -13.62 0.38
N ARG A 4 1.34 -12.71 -0.38
CA ARG A 4 2.66 -12.19 -0.04
C ARG A 4 2.53 -11.57 1.35
N MET A 5 3.23 -12.16 2.33
CA MET A 5 3.30 -11.74 3.73
C MET A 5 3.12 -10.24 3.88
N GLU A 6 1.92 -9.80 4.24
CA GLU A 6 1.67 -8.39 4.45
C GLU A 6 2.15 -7.99 5.84
N THR A 7 2.80 -6.85 5.93
CA THR A 7 3.22 -6.28 7.21
C THR A 7 2.01 -5.73 7.95
N PHE A 8 2.02 -5.75 9.29
CA PHE A 8 0.97 -5.12 10.11
C PHE A 8 0.70 -3.66 9.68
N ARG A 9 1.76 -2.90 9.41
CA ARG A 9 1.69 -1.52 8.91
C ARG A 9 1.03 -1.41 7.53
N GLY A 10 1.30 -2.36 6.65
CA GLY A 10 0.64 -2.45 5.35
C GLY A 10 -0.86 -2.74 5.49
N ARG A 11 -1.27 -3.53 6.48
CA ARG A 11 -2.69 -3.77 6.78
C ARG A 11 -3.38 -2.53 7.31
N GLN A 12 -2.72 -1.85 8.25
CA GLN A 12 -3.19 -0.60 8.85
C GLN A 12 -3.41 0.47 7.78
N LEU A 13 -2.41 0.72 6.94
CA LEU A 13 -2.49 1.71 5.87
C LEU A 13 -3.69 1.45 4.93
N ARG A 14 -3.94 0.19 4.56
CA ARG A 14 -5.05 -0.13 3.65
C ARG A 14 -6.41 0.07 4.27
N ARG A 15 -6.57 -0.32 5.54
CA ARG A 15 -7.81 -0.07 6.28
C ARG A 15 -8.09 1.43 6.33
N GLU A 16 -7.05 2.23 6.55
CA GLU A 16 -7.20 3.68 6.62
C GLU A 16 -7.58 4.29 5.26
N LEU A 17 -6.90 3.90 4.17
CA LEU A 17 -7.26 4.36 2.82
C LEU A 17 -8.68 3.93 2.42
N LEU A 18 -9.10 2.71 2.75
CA LEU A 18 -10.47 2.23 2.49
C LEU A 18 -11.49 3.07 3.27
N ARG A 19 -11.26 3.27 4.58
CA ARG A 19 -12.12 4.07 5.45
C ARG A 19 -12.26 5.50 4.93
N LEU A 20 -11.15 6.13 4.55
CA LEU A 20 -11.13 7.49 4.02
C LEU A 20 -11.93 7.60 2.71
N ARG A 21 -11.79 6.63 1.80
CA ARG A 21 -12.59 6.59 0.56
C ARG A 21 -14.09 6.48 0.85
N GLU A 22 -14.47 5.60 1.78
CA GLU A 22 -15.87 5.38 2.16
C GLU A 22 -16.48 6.63 2.81
N VAL A 23 -15.73 7.30 3.70
CA VAL A 23 -16.14 8.58 4.31
C VAL A 23 -16.28 9.69 3.27
N ALA A 24 -15.39 9.73 2.28
CA ALA A 24 -15.48 10.67 1.16
C ALA A 24 -16.65 10.37 0.20
N GLY A 25 -17.34 9.23 0.37
CA GLY A 25 -18.46 8.82 -0.48
C GLY A 25 -18.06 8.47 -1.92
N LEU A 26 -16.78 8.14 -2.15
CA LEU A 26 -16.26 7.89 -3.50
C LEU A 26 -16.25 6.39 -3.84
N SER A 27 -16.67 6.05 -5.05
CA SER A 27 -16.44 4.71 -5.60
C SER A 27 -14.98 4.55 -6.05
N MET A 28 -14.52 3.31 -6.23
CA MET A 28 -13.18 3.08 -6.80
C MET A 28 -13.07 3.64 -8.22
N GLU A 29 -14.17 3.64 -8.98
CA GLU A 29 -14.28 4.25 -10.31
C GLU A 29 -14.08 5.76 -10.27
N ASP A 30 -14.72 6.46 -9.33
CA ASP A 30 -14.58 7.92 -9.21
C ASP A 30 -13.13 8.31 -8.96
N VAL A 31 -12.48 7.62 -8.02
CA VAL A 31 -11.07 7.86 -7.66
C VAL A 31 -10.14 7.53 -8.82
N ALA A 32 -10.44 6.44 -9.53
CA ALA A 32 -9.68 6.04 -10.72
C ALA A 32 -9.76 7.11 -11.81
N GLN A 33 -10.94 7.67 -12.08
CA GLN A 33 -11.11 8.73 -13.07
C GLN A 33 -10.37 10.02 -12.66
N ARG A 34 -10.47 10.44 -11.40
CA ARG A 34 -9.84 11.68 -10.91
C ARG A 34 -8.32 11.62 -10.92
N LEU A 35 -7.74 10.46 -10.64
CA LEU A 35 -6.28 10.25 -10.62
C LEU A 35 -5.69 9.77 -11.95
N ASP A 36 -6.51 9.62 -13.00
CA ASP A 36 -6.13 8.99 -14.27
C ASP A 36 -5.50 7.58 -14.09
N TRP A 37 -6.08 6.80 -13.18
CA TRP A 37 -5.66 5.44 -12.86
C TRP A 37 -6.71 4.42 -13.29
N SER A 38 -6.32 3.15 -13.37
CA SER A 38 -7.31 2.07 -13.51
C SER A 38 -7.99 1.77 -12.18
N LYS A 39 -9.30 1.44 -12.20
CA LYS A 39 -10.02 0.86 -11.05
C LYS A 39 -9.27 -0.34 -10.46
N ALA A 40 -8.67 -1.16 -11.33
CA ALA A 40 -7.85 -2.30 -10.93
C ALA A 40 -6.62 -1.91 -10.08
N LYS A 41 -6.04 -0.71 -10.29
CA LYS A 41 -4.97 -0.18 -9.42
C LYS A 41 -5.52 0.14 -8.03
N ILE A 42 -6.64 0.85 -7.94
CA ILE A 42 -7.30 1.20 -6.66
C ILE A 42 -7.64 -0.08 -5.87
N SER A 43 -8.30 -1.03 -6.52
CA SER A 43 -8.65 -2.32 -5.90
C SER A 43 -7.42 -3.08 -5.40
N ARG A 44 -6.33 -3.14 -6.17
CA ARG A 44 -5.08 -3.79 -5.72
C ARG A 44 -4.43 -3.07 -4.54
N ILE A 45 -4.55 -1.75 -4.46
CA ILE A 45 -4.06 -0.96 -3.33
C ILE A 45 -4.88 -1.28 -2.08
N GLU A 46 -6.21 -1.20 -2.15
CA GLU A 46 -7.11 -1.45 -1.01
C GLU A 46 -7.08 -2.91 -0.52
N THR A 47 -6.88 -3.85 -1.44
CA THR A 47 -6.78 -5.29 -1.11
C THR A 47 -5.36 -5.76 -0.81
N GLY A 48 -4.35 -4.90 -0.95
CA GLY A 48 -2.95 -5.21 -0.60
C GLY A 48 -2.24 -6.13 -1.57
N ARG A 49 -2.79 -6.27 -2.77
CA ARG A 49 -2.18 -7.04 -3.86
C ARG A 49 -1.01 -6.30 -4.51
N THR A 50 -0.91 -4.98 -4.32
CA THR A 50 0.25 -4.18 -4.74
C THR A 50 0.83 -3.37 -3.58
N ARG A 51 2.11 -3.04 -3.67
CA ARG A 51 2.77 -2.11 -2.74
C ARG A 51 2.49 -0.68 -3.19
N VAL A 52 1.72 0.06 -2.40
CA VAL A 52 1.51 1.49 -2.59
C VAL A 52 2.80 2.27 -2.30
N THR A 53 3.06 3.33 -3.06
CA THR A 53 4.19 4.25 -2.80
C THR A 53 3.72 5.41 -1.90
N PRO A 54 4.61 6.12 -1.20
CA PRO A 54 4.23 7.34 -0.47
C PRO A 54 3.59 8.39 -1.38
N SER A 55 4.04 8.51 -2.63
CA SER A 55 3.44 9.42 -3.62
C SER A 55 2.02 9.01 -4.00
N ASP A 56 1.77 7.71 -4.19
CA ASP A 56 0.40 7.22 -4.42
C ASP A 56 -0.50 7.51 -3.21
N VAL A 57 0.02 7.33 -1.99
CA VAL A 57 -0.73 7.62 -0.75
C VAL A 57 -1.10 9.09 -0.65
N ARG A 58 -0.19 10.01 -1.00
CA ARG A 58 -0.47 11.44 -1.00
C ARG A 58 -1.64 11.79 -1.91
N LEU A 59 -1.61 11.32 -3.16
CA LEU A 59 -2.66 11.55 -4.15
C LEU A 59 -4.01 10.98 -3.69
N LEU A 60 -4.01 9.76 -3.13
CA LEU A 60 -5.24 9.17 -2.59
C LEU A 60 -5.78 9.95 -1.39
N ALA A 61 -4.92 10.40 -0.48
CA ALA A 61 -5.33 11.18 0.68
C ALA A 61 -5.92 12.54 0.29
N GLU A 62 -5.35 13.20 -0.73
CA GLU A 62 -5.90 14.42 -1.32
C GLU A 62 -7.30 14.18 -1.90
N GLU A 63 -7.47 13.13 -2.71
CA GLU A 63 -8.78 12.77 -3.29
C GLU A 63 -9.83 12.37 -2.26
N TYR A 64 -9.40 11.78 -1.15
CA TYR A 64 -10.28 11.42 -0.03
C TYR A 64 -10.58 12.59 0.91
N GLY A 65 -10.10 13.79 0.61
CA GLY A 65 -10.40 15.00 1.36
C GLY A 65 -9.61 15.16 2.66
N VAL A 66 -8.48 14.46 2.82
CA VAL A 66 -7.56 14.69 3.95
C VAL A 66 -6.90 16.04 3.75
N THR A 67 -7.27 17.03 4.58
CA THR A 67 -6.78 18.40 4.49
C THR A 67 -5.57 18.66 5.40
N ASP A 68 -5.47 17.94 6.53
CA ASP A 68 -4.35 18.03 7.46
C ASP A 68 -3.08 17.41 6.87
N GLU A 69 -2.02 18.22 6.76
CA GLU A 69 -0.73 17.79 6.26
C GLU A 69 -0.04 16.79 7.20
N GLN A 70 -0.26 16.91 8.52
CA GLN A 70 0.32 15.97 9.49
C GLN A 70 -0.27 14.56 9.30
N GLU A 71 -1.58 14.48 9.06
CA GLU A 71 -2.27 13.23 8.75
C GLU A 71 -1.77 12.64 7.41
N ARG A 72 -1.68 13.45 6.34
CA ARG A 72 -1.10 13.00 5.05
C ARG A 72 0.31 12.44 5.24
N GLN A 73 1.15 13.16 5.98
CA GLN A 73 2.52 12.75 6.22
C GLN A 73 2.60 11.44 7.04
N ALA A 74 1.73 11.26 8.04
CA ALA A 74 1.64 10.02 8.82
C ALA A 74 1.27 8.80 7.94
N LEU A 75 0.32 8.97 7.00
CA LEU A 75 -0.06 7.94 6.02
C LEU A 75 1.11 7.60 5.08
N MET A 76 1.83 8.61 4.61
CA MET A 76 3.03 8.42 3.78
C MET A 76 4.12 7.66 4.54
N ASP A 77 4.32 7.95 5.83
CA ASP A 77 5.28 7.25 6.68
C ASP A 77 4.89 5.79 6.96
N LEU A 78 3.59 5.51 7.13
CA LEU A 78 3.07 4.14 7.17
C LEU A 78 3.43 3.38 5.89
N ALA A 79 3.30 4.01 4.71
CA ALA A 79 3.68 3.41 3.44
C ALA A 79 5.19 3.13 3.35
N ARG A 80 6.04 4.10 3.74
CA ARG A 80 7.50 3.92 3.77
C ARG A 80 7.90 2.74 4.66
N LYS A 81 7.34 2.66 5.87
CA LYS A 81 7.64 1.61 6.85
C LYS A 81 7.15 0.23 6.37
N ALA A 82 5.95 0.15 5.79
CA ALA A 82 5.41 -1.10 5.23
C ALA A 82 6.28 -1.64 4.09
N ARG A 83 6.79 -0.75 3.22
CA ARG A 83 7.70 -1.14 2.12
C ARG A 83 9.06 -1.63 2.62
N ARG A 84 9.66 -0.94 3.59
CA ARG A 84 10.95 -1.32 4.20
C ARG A 84 10.87 -2.70 4.86
N GLN A 85 9.85 -2.94 5.68
CA GLN A 85 9.66 -4.26 6.30
C GLN A 85 9.42 -5.36 5.27
N GLY A 86 8.66 -5.08 4.21
CA GLY A 86 8.47 -6.04 3.13
C GLY A 86 9.75 -6.30 2.31
N TRP A 87 10.75 -5.42 2.31
CA TRP A 87 12.06 -5.67 1.68
C TRP A 87 12.90 -6.63 2.52
N TRP A 88 12.95 -6.45 3.84
CA TRP A 88 13.67 -7.38 4.75
C TRP A 88 13.16 -8.82 4.65
N HIS A 89 11.84 -9.03 4.55
CA HIS A 89 11.27 -10.37 4.36
C HIS A 89 11.62 -10.97 2.99
N ASN A 90 11.63 -10.15 1.92
CA ASN A 90 12.06 -10.60 0.59
C ASN A 90 13.56 -10.91 0.55
N TYR A 91 14.39 -10.10 1.20
CA TYR A 91 15.83 -10.30 1.34
C TYR A 91 16.14 -11.55 2.15
N ALA A 92 15.49 -11.76 3.30
CA ALA A 92 15.66 -12.97 4.11
C ALA A 92 15.29 -14.24 3.32
N ARG A 93 14.22 -14.18 2.52
CA ARG A 93 13.80 -15.27 1.64
C ARG A 93 14.78 -15.51 0.48
N ALA A 94 15.27 -14.45 -0.15
CA ALA A 94 16.28 -14.54 -1.20
C ALA A 94 17.62 -15.09 -0.66
N ARG A 95 18.02 -14.69 0.55
CA ARG A 95 19.21 -15.22 1.23
C ARG A 95 19.06 -16.70 1.53
N ALA A 96 17.93 -17.14 2.08
CA ALA A 96 17.66 -18.55 2.35
C ALA A 96 17.72 -19.41 1.07
N ALA A 97 17.23 -18.89 -0.06
CA ALA A 97 17.31 -19.57 -1.35
C ALA A 97 18.76 -19.72 -1.87
N LEU A 98 19.62 -18.74 -1.61
CA LEU A 98 21.04 -18.80 -1.98
C LEU A 98 21.85 -19.75 -1.08
N THR A 99 21.48 -19.89 0.20
CA THR A 99 22.16 -20.82 1.12
C THR A 99 21.85 -22.28 0.82
N SER A 100 20.66 -22.59 0.29
CA SER A 100 20.27 -23.97 -0.09
C SER A 100 20.86 -24.45 -1.43
N ALA A 101 21.37 -23.54 -2.27
CA ALA A 101 21.94 -23.89 -3.57
C ALA A 101 23.41 -24.34 -3.50
N SER A 102 24.10 -24.08 -2.39
CA SER A 102 25.52 -24.39 -2.19
C SER A 102 25.79 -25.74 -1.51
N LYS A 103 24.78 -26.61 -1.38
CA LYS A 103 24.87 -27.92 -0.71
C LYS A 103 24.49 -29.10 -1.63
N ARG A 104 24.70 -28.96 -2.94
CA ARG A 104 24.71 -30.06 -3.89
C ARG A 104 26.10 -30.25 -4.46
#